data_AF-A0AAW6ZGA1-F1
#
_entry.id   AF-A0AAW6ZGA1-F1
#
_cell.length_a   1.000
_cell.length_b   1.000
_cell.length_c   1.000
_cell.angle_alpha   90.00
_cell.angle_beta   90.00
_cell.angle_gamma   90.00
#
_symmetry.space_group_name_H-M   'P 1'
#
loop_
_entity.id
_entity.type
_entity.pdbx_description
1 polymer ?
#
loop_
_entity_poly.entity_id
_entity_poly.type
_entity_poly.pdbx_seq_one_letter_code
_entity_poly.pdbx_strand_id
1 'polypeptide(L)'
;MLYARRGRLPKGVKSPQPKTDRKGQSQTVQTLRAQHPLKYLLHIANLPKSSFYYHHQDRPDPDAADKALLVETYRRHKGRYGQRRIATALGWNRKKAARLMKQLELKALIRAK
;
A
#
# COMPACT_ATOMS: atom_id res chain seq x y z
N MET A 1 -26.09 -35.40 28.06
CA MET A 1 -24.80 -34.78 27.73
C MET A 1 -25.06 -33.40 27.12
N LEU A 2 -24.74 -32.33 27.85
CA LEU A 2 -24.93 -30.95 27.41
C LEU A 2 -23.84 -30.58 26.39
N TYR A 3 -24.22 -30.39 25.13
CA TYR A 3 -23.35 -29.70 24.17
C TYR A 3 -23.22 -28.24 24.60
N ALA A 4 -22.11 -27.89 25.24
CA ALA A 4 -21.78 -26.52 25.55
C ALA A 4 -21.73 -25.72 24.24
N ARG A 5 -22.75 -24.88 23.99
CA ARG A 5 -22.75 -23.88 22.92
C ARG A 5 -21.57 -22.96 23.18
N ARG A 6 -20.47 -23.14 22.43
CA ARG A 6 -19.37 -22.16 22.39
C ARG A 6 -20.00 -20.81 22.04
N GLY A 7 -20.08 -19.93 23.03
CA GLY A 7 -20.73 -18.63 22.90
C GLY A 7 -20.16 -17.89 21.70
N ARG A 8 -21.03 -17.49 20.76
CA ARG A 8 -20.62 -16.56 19.71
C ARG A 8 -20.43 -15.20 20.36
N LEU A 9 -19.26 -14.61 20.20
CA LEU A 9 -19.03 -13.23 20.61
C LEU A 9 -19.97 -12.31 19.81
N PRO A 10 -20.60 -11.30 20.44
CA PRO A 10 -21.45 -10.35 19.73
C PRO A 10 -20.65 -9.59 18.65
N LYS A 11 -21.33 -9.21 17.56
CA LYS A 11 -20.69 -8.42 16.49
C LYS A 11 -20.18 -7.10 17.08
N GLY A 12 -18.87 -6.87 16.98
CA GLY A 12 -18.22 -5.63 17.44
C GLY A 12 -17.25 -5.79 18.62
N VAL A 13 -17.14 -6.97 19.23
CA VAL A 13 -16.12 -7.22 20.27
C VAL A 13 -14.73 -7.20 19.62
N LYS A 14 -13.87 -6.28 20.07
CA LYS A 14 -12.46 -6.24 19.66
C LYS A 14 -11.78 -7.53 20.15
N SER A 15 -10.98 -8.15 19.28
CA SER A 15 -10.20 -9.33 19.67
C SER A 15 -9.31 -8.99 20.88
N PRO A 16 -9.22 -9.85 21.90
CA PRO A 16 -8.40 -9.61 23.10
C PRO A 16 -6.90 -9.46 22.82
N GLN A 17 -6.46 -9.96 21.66
CA GLN A 17 -5.08 -9.88 21.21
C GLN A 17 -4.82 -8.50 20.59
N PRO A 18 -3.77 -7.77 20.99
CA PRO A 18 -3.38 -6.54 20.31
C PRO A 18 -3.13 -6.83 18.82
N LYS A 19 -3.78 -6.08 17.94
CA LYS A 19 -3.48 -6.13 16.50
C LYS A 19 -2.10 -5.52 16.29
N THR A 20 -1.07 -6.36 16.28
CA THR A 20 0.27 -5.96 15.87
C THR A 20 0.27 -5.53 14.40
N ASP A 21 1.09 -4.54 14.05
CA ASP A 21 1.29 -4.15 12.66
C ASP A 21 1.99 -5.28 11.91
N ARG A 22 1.20 -6.07 11.18
CA ARG A 22 1.69 -7.21 10.39
C ARG A 22 2.69 -6.80 9.33
N LYS A 23 2.59 -5.56 8.81
CA LYS A 23 3.53 -5.02 7.83
C LYS A 23 4.90 -4.78 8.49
N GLY A 24 4.92 -4.08 9.63
CA GLY A 24 6.14 -3.89 10.42
C GLY A 24 6.78 -5.22 10.83
N GLN A 25 6.00 -6.18 11.34
CA GLN A 25 6.51 -7.52 11.68
C GLN A 25 7.11 -8.23 10.47
N SER A 26 6.43 -8.18 9.32
CA SER A 26 6.93 -8.76 8.07
C SER A 26 8.25 -8.12 7.65
N GLN A 27 8.41 -6.80 7.82
CA GLN A 27 9.66 -6.10 7.51
C GLN A 27 10.80 -6.56 8.42
N THR A 28 10.56 -6.68 9.73
CA THR A 28 11.55 -7.19 10.70
C THR A 28 11.94 -8.64 10.41
N VAL A 29 10.98 -9.49 10.04
CA VAL A 29 11.29 -10.88 9.64
C VAL A 29 12.15 -10.91 8.39
N GLN A 30 11.91 -10.01 7.43
CA GLN A 30 12.70 -9.93 6.20
C GLN A 30 14.13 -9.46 6.45
N THR A 31 14.37 -8.53 7.36
CA THR A 31 15.75 -8.10 7.71
C THR A 31 16.52 -9.21 8.40
N LEU A 32 15.88 -9.95 9.31
CA LEU A 32 16.50 -11.05 10.05
C LEU A 32 16.71 -12.32 9.22
N ARG A 33 16.06 -12.42 8.06
CA ARG A 33 16.15 -13.58 7.15
C ARG A 33 17.60 -13.85 6.70
N ALA A 34 18.47 -12.85 6.66
CA ALA A 34 19.86 -13.02 6.28
C ALA A 34 20.67 -13.86 7.30
N GLN A 35 20.27 -13.85 8.57
CA GLN A 35 21.02 -14.47 9.68
C GLN A 35 20.30 -15.70 10.26
N HIS A 36 18.98 -15.82 10.06
CA HIS A 36 18.19 -16.87 10.68
C HIS A 36 17.21 -17.54 9.69
N PRO A 37 16.85 -18.83 9.92
CA PRO A 37 15.91 -19.52 9.05
C PRO A 37 14.51 -18.92 9.19
N LEU A 38 13.86 -18.63 8.05
CA LEU A 38 12.53 -18.02 7.99
C LEU A 38 11.47 -18.76 8.80
N LYS A 39 11.55 -20.10 8.87
CA LYS A 39 10.61 -20.94 9.62
C LYS A 39 10.52 -20.53 11.10
N TYR A 40 11.65 -20.28 11.75
CA TYR A 40 11.69 -19.90 13.16
C TYR A 40 11.28 -18.45 13.35
N LEU A 41 11.70 -17.55 12.46
CA LEU A 41 11.34 -16.14 12.51
C LEU A 41 9.80 -15.94 12.44
N LEU A 42 9.13 -16.65 11.53
CA LEU A 42 7.67 -16.59 11.42
C LEU A 42 6.97 -17.15 12.65
N HIS A 43 7.52 -18.21 13.25
CA HIS A 43 6.97 -18.80 14.46
C HIS A 43 7.08 -17.85 15.67
N ILE A 44 8.25 -17.25 15.88
CA ILE A 44 8.51 -16.30 16.99
C ILE A 44 7.66 -15.04 16.81
N ALA A 45 7.56 -14.52 15.58
CA ALA A 45 6.74 -13.35 15.27
C ALA A 45 5.23 -13.62 15.28
N ASN A 46 4.81 -14.89 15.47
CA ASN A 46 3.43 -15.34 15.33
C ASN A 46 2.77 -14.87 14.01
N LEU A 47 3.55 -14.89 12.93
CA LEU A 47 3.17 -14.37 11.62
C LEU A 47 2.85 -15.54 10.67
N PRO A 48 1.62 -15.62 10.12
CA PRO A 48 1.30 -16.63 9.12
C PRO A 48 2.17 -16.49 7.87
N LYS A 49 2.60 -17.62 7.31
CA LYS A 49 3.39 -17.66 6.07
C LYS A 49 2.71 -16.89 4.93
N SER A 50 1.38 -17.02 4.80
CA SER A 50 0.58 -16.29 3.81
C SER A 50 0.66 -14.77 3.99
N SER A 51 0.61 -14.27 5.23
CA SER A 51 0.74 -12.84 5.53
C SER A 51 2.13 -12.32 5.16
N PHE A 52 3.18 -13.07 5.48
CA PHE A 52 4.56 -12.71 5.11
C PHE A 52 4.71 -12.58 3.59
N TYR A 53 4.30 -13.60 2.84
CA TYR A 53 4.39 -13.54 1.37
C TYR A 53 3.45 -12.49 0.78
N TYR A 54 2.29 -12.22 1.36
CA TYR A 54 1.42 -11.13 0.88
C TYR A 54 2.12 -9.77 0.94
N HIS A 55 2.91 -9.53 1.99
CA HIS A 55 3.62 -8.27 2.19
C HIS A 55 4.96 -8.17 1.43
N HIS A 56 5.61 -9.31 1.16
CA HIS A 56 6.90 -9.39 0.45
C HIS A 56 6.79 -9.93 -0.98
N GLN A 57 5.59 -9.99 -1.55
CA GLN A 57 5.44 -10.28 -2.96
C GLN A 57 5.82 -9.03 -3.75
N ASP A 58 6.81 -9.15 -4.63
CA ASP A 58 7.14 -8.14 -5.63
C ASP A 58 5.98 -8.01 -6.61
N ARG A 59 4.97 -7.21 -6.23
CA ARG A 59 3.86 -6.90 -7.10
C ARG A 59 4.29 -5.74 -7.99
N PRO A 60 4.26 -5.90 -9.32
CA PRO A 60 4.50 -4.78 -10.22
C PRO A 60 3.49 -3.69 -9.90
N ASP A 61 3.95 -2.45 -9.92
CA ASP A 61 3.09 -1.29 -9.71
C ASP A 61 2.08 -1.21 -10.87
N PRO A 62 0.77 -1.39 -10.62
CA PRO A 62 -0.24 -1.39 -11.68
C PRO A 62 -0.31 -0.02 -12.38
N ASP A 63 0.13 1.04 -11.70
CA ASP A 63 0.13 2.40 -12.24
C ASP A 63 1.48 2.77 -12.90
N ALA A 64 2.42 1.84 -13.10
CA ALA A 64 3.76 2.17 -13.61
C ALA A 64 3.72 2.88 -14.97
N ALA A 65 2.94 2.34 -15.92
CA ALA A 65 2.77 2.92 -17.25
C ALA A 65 2.06 4.29 -17.18
N ASP A 66 1.04 4.41 -16.34
CA ASP A 66 0.33 5.66 -16.11
C ASP A 66 1.27 6.72 -15.52
N LYS A 67 2.09 6.37 -14.52
CA LYS A 67 3.07 7.29 -13.93
C LYS A 67 4.05 7.81 -14.98
N ALA A 68 4.51 6.95 -15.89
CA ALA A 68 5.39 7.36 -16.99
C ALA A 68 4.72 8.38 -17.92
N LEU A 69 3.50 8.09 -18.38
CA LEU A 69 2.71 8.99 -19.24
C LEU A 69 2.41 10.34 -18.56
N LEU A 70 2.11 10.31 -17.26
CA LEU A 70 1.87 11.50 -16.47
C LEU A 70 3.13 12.38 -16.40
N VAL A 71 4.29 11.78 -16.09
CA VAL A 71 5.58 12.50 -16.01
C VAL A 71 5.96 13.09 -17.36
N GLU A 72 5.77 12.34 -18.45
CA GLU A 72 6.02 12.83 -19.80
C GLU A 72 5.17 14.06 -20.12
N THR A 73 3.85 13.96 -19.89
CA THR A 73 2.90 15.06 -20.12
C THR A 73 3.24 16.27 -19.24
N TYR A 74 3.57 16.04 -17.98
CA TYR A 74 3.96 17.09 -17.05
C TYR A 74 5.23 17.82 -17.50
N ARG A 75 6.26 17.09 -17.96
CA ARG A 75 7.51 17.65 -18.50
C ARG A 75 7.29 18.40 -19.81
N ARG A 76 6.49 17.84 -20.72
CA ARG A 76 6.09 18.49 -21.99
C ARG A 76 5.50 19.88 -21.75
N HIS A 77 4.71 20.03 -20.68
CA HIS A 77 4.10 21.30 -20.29
C HIS A 77 4.89 22.08 -19.22
N LYS A 78 6.19 21.78 -19.03
CA LYS A 78 7.12 22.48 -18.13
C LYS A 78 6.58 22.60 -16.69
N GLY A 79 5.85 21.59 -16.23
CA GLY A 79 5.26 21.53 -14.89
C GLY A 79 4.09 22.50 -14.62
N ARG A 80 3.55 23.15 -15.67
CA ARG A 80 2.40 24.08 -15.54
C ARG A 80 1.07 23.36 -15.36
N TYR A 81 1.03 22.06 -15.62
CA TYR A 81 -0.19 21.27 -15.61
C TYR A 81 -0.41 20.68 -14.23
N GLY A 82 -1.47 21.13 -13.57
CA GLY A 82 -2.00 20.49 -12.37
C GLY A 82 -2.98 19.36 -12.69
N GLN A 83 -3.48 18.71 -11.64
CA GLN A 83 -4.37 17.53 -11.73
C GLN A 83 -5.57 17.71 -12.67
N ARG A 84 -6.15 18.92 -12.79
CA ARG A 84 -7.25 19.21 -13.72
C ARG A 84 -6.80 19.12 -15.18
N ARG A 85 -5.68 19.77 -15.53
CA ARG A 85 -5.17 19.79 -16.91
C ARG A 85 -4.60 18.45 -17.33
N ILE A 86 -3.93 17.74 -16.41
CA ILE A 86 -3.45 16.37 -16.65
C ILE A 86 -4.62 15.42 -16.90
N ALA A 87 -5.68 15.49 -16.09
CA ALA A 87 -6.87 14.66 -16.28
C ALA A 87 -7.51 14.89 -17.67
N THR A 88 -7.63 16.14 -18.10
CA THR A 88 -8.14 16.47 -19.45
C THR A 88 -7.20 15.97 -20.56
N ALA A 89 -5.89 16.15 -20.42
CA ALA A 89 -4.91 15.76 -21.44
C ALA A 89 -4.82 14.23 -21.63
N LEU A 90 -4.98 13.46 -20.55
CA LEU A 90 -4.86 12.00 -20.56
C LEU A 90 -6.22 11.27 -20.63
N GLY A 91 -7.34 12.00 -20.68
CA GLY A 91 -8.69 11.42 -20.64
C GLY A 91 -8.97 10.66 -19.34
N TRP A 92 -8.31 11.04 -18.24
CA TRP A 92 -8.41 10.34 -16.96
C TRP A 92 -9.43 10.97 -16.03
N ASN A 93 -9.91 10.17 -15.08
CA ASN A 93 -10.64 10.71 -13.93
C ASN A 93 -9.71 11.64 -13.13
N ARG A 94 -10.23 12.83 -12.75
CA ARG A 94 -9.53 13.80 -11.90
C ARG A 94 -8.97 13.18 -10.61
N LYS A 95 -9.67 12.22 -10.00
CA LYS A 95 -9.20 11.52 -8.79
C LYS A 95 -7.96 10.65 -9.06
N LYS A 96 -7.90 9.99 -10.22
CA LYS A 96 -6.75 9.19 -10.66
C LYS A 96 -5.53 10.11 -10.85
N ALA A 97 -5.69 11.19 -11.60
CA ALA A 97 -4.61 12.16 -11.82
C ALA A 97 -4.10 12.76 -10.49
N ALA A 98 -5.00 13.16 -9.59
CA ALA A 98 -4.62 13.71 -8.28
C ALA A 98 -3.87 12.69 -7.41
N ARG A 99 -4.33 11.43 -7.36
CA ARG A 99 -3.67 10.34 -6.63
C ARG A 99 -2.25 10.11 -7.14
N LEU A 100 -2.08 10.00 -8.46
CA LEU A 100 -0.78 9.74 -9.09
C LEU A 100 0.18 10.93 -8.95
N MET A 101 -0.30 12.17 -9.11
CA MET A 101 0.50 13.36 -8.85
C MET A 101 1.00 13.41 -7.40
N LYS A 102 0.14 13.06 -6.43
CA LYS A 102 0.53 13.01 -5.01
C LYS A 102 1.57 11.92 -4.75
N GLN A 103 1.42 10.73 -5.35
CA GLN A 103 2.40 9.65 -5.23
C GLN A 103 3.77 10.01 -5.83
N LEU A 104 3.78 10.85 -6.85
CA LEU A 104 5.00 11.34 -7.52
C LEU A 104 5.49 12.69 -6.99
N GLU A 105 4.83 13.23 -5.95
CA GLU A 105 5.11 14.55 -5.36
C GLU A 105 5.08 15.73 -6.36
N LEU A 106 4.36 15.58 -7.48
CA LEU A 106 4.24 16.59 -8.52
C LEU A 106 3.19 17.66 -8.14
N LYS A 107 3.57 18.93 -8.27
CA LYS A 107 2.69 20.09 -8.07
C LYS A 107 2.78 21.02 -9.27
N ALA A 108 1.66 21.66 -9.62
CA ALA A 108 1.68 22.65 -10.68
C ALA A 108 2.56 23.85 -10.27
N LEU A 109 3.54 24.21 -11.10
CA LEU A 109 4.47 25.33 -10.88
C LEU A 109 3.85 26.71 -11.16
N ILE A 110 2.53 26.81 -11.18
CA ILE A 110 1.87 28.10 -11.41
C ILE A 110 2.15 28.98 -10.20
N ARG A 111 2.72 30.17 -10.43
CA ARG A 111 2.98 31.18 -9.40
C ARG A 111 1.74 31.33 -8.51
N ALA A 112 1.89 31.03 -7.22
CA ALA A 112 0.89 31.42 -6.24
C ALA A 112 0.80 32.94 -6.26
N LYS A 113 -0.42 33.47 -6.37
CA LYS A 113 -0.67 34.90 -6.24
C LYS A 113 -0.47 35.32 -4.79
#